data_AF-A0A8B7CIG1-F1
#
_entry.id   AF-A0A8B7CIG1-F1
#
_cell.length_a   1.000
_cell.length_b   1.000
_cell.length_c   1.000
_cell.angle_alpha   90.00
_cell.angle_beta   90.00
_cell.angle_gamma   90.00
#
_symmetry.space_group_name_H-M   'P 1'
#
loop_
_entity.id
_entity.type
_entity.pdbx_description
1 polymer ?
#
loop_
_entity_poly.entity_id
_entity_poly.type
_entity_poly.pdbx_seq_one_letter_code
_entity_poly.pdbx_strand_id
1 'polypeptide(L)'
;MMASTPAPTPLPISNSQSGAAAAPSSGASGTGAAPIATPAFRLFLSRLSDSVSRSLSNRRPWSELVDRSAFSRPDSLSDASLRVRKNFAYFRVNYIALLAAVLALSLLSHPFSLLVLFGLLAAWCFLYLFRPADPPLVLFGRTFSDRETLGALVLLSVFVIFLTSVGSLLISALMVGVAIVCAHGAFRVPEDLFLDDQEPGGAAAGLLSFLGGTASSATAAAGPAVAAVAARV
;
A
#
# COMPACT_ATOMS: atom_id res chain seq x y z
N MET A 1 -69.79 -56.13 31.63
CA MET A 1 -69.75 -55.70 30.22
C MET A 1 -68.34 -55.20 29.91
N MET A 2 -67.82 -55.65 28.77
CA MET A 2 -66.57 -55.31 28.07
C MET A 2 -65.21 -55.72 28.67
N ALA A 3 -64.58 -56.59 27.88
CA ALA A 3 -63.20 -57.04 27.89
C ALA A 3 -62.31 -56.07 27.07
N SER A 4 -60.98 -56.10 27.29
CA SER A 4 -60.00 -56.56 26.29
C SER A 4 -58.54 -56.20 26.67
N THR A 5 -57.86 -57.22 27.20
CA THR A 5 -56.55 -57.83 26.85
C THR A 5 -55.26 -56.98 26.59
N PRO A 6 -54.08 -57.41 27.13
CA PRO A 6 -52.76 -56.76 27.01
C PRO A 6 -51.80 -57.44 25.99
N ALA A 7 -50.64 -56.84 25.69
CA ALA A 7 -49.54 -57.48 24.94
C ALA A 7 -48.16 -56.75 25.15
N PRO A 8 -46.99 -57.38 24.88
CA PRO A 8 -46.04 -57.75 25.92
C PRO A 8 -44.55 -57.32 25.72
N THR A 9 -43.75 -57.75 26.71
CA THR A 9 -42.34 -57.59 27.11
C THR A 9 -41.23 -58.19 26.19
N PRO A 10 -39.92 -57.93 26.47
CA PRO A 10 -38.79 -57.83 25.52
C PRO A 10 -37.93 -59.11 25.40
N LEU A 11 -36.89 -59.09 24.55
CA LEU A 11 -35.74 -60.03 24.61
C LEU A 11 -34.38 -59.36 24.28
N PRO A 12 -33.27 -59.80 24.92
CA PRO A 12 -31.88 -59.36 24.71
C PRO A 12 -31.04 -60.36 23.88
N ILE A 13 -29.98 -59.93 23.19
CA ILE A 13 -28.91 -60.85 22.70
C ILE A 13 -27.52 -60.17 22.71
N SER A 14 -26.54 -60.93 23.22
CA SER A 14 -25.14 -60.58 23.51
C SER A 14 -24.16 -60.73 22.33
N ASN A 15 -23.00 -60.06 22.46
CA ASN A 15 -21.66 -60.32 21.87
C ASN A 15 -21.30 -61.84 21.77
N SER A 16 -20.38 -62.38 20.95
CA SER A 16 -19.11 -61.94 20.31
C SER A 16 -18.48 -63.13 19.54
N GLN A 17 -17.69 -62.93 18.47
CA GLN A 17 -16.60 -63.87 18.11
C GLN A 17 -15.47 -63.22 17.27
N SER A 18 -14.24 -63.70 17.53
CA SER A 18 -12.90 -63.24 17.10
C SER A 18 -12.44 -63.87 15.77
N GLY A 19 -11.52 -63.20 15.02
CA GLY A 19 -10.64 -63.87 14.04
C GLY A 19 -10.14 -63.05 12.84
N ALA A 20 -8.96 -62.43 13.00
CA ALA A 20 -7.93 -62.00 12.02
C ALA A 20 -8.18 -61.96 10.49
N ALA A 21 -7.88 -60.82 9.86
CA ALA A 21 -6.92 -60.68 8.73
C ALA A 21 -6.74 -59.20 8.29
N ALA A 22 -5.53 -58.89 7.83
CA ALA A 22 -4.93 -57.57 7.58
C ALA A 22 -5.50 -56.73 6.42
N ALA A 23 -5.49 -55.39 6.57
CA ALA A 23 -4.91 -54.41 5.63
C ALA A 23 -4.96 -52.97 6.22
N PRO A 24 -3.95 -52.11 6.00
CA PRO A 24 -3.82 -50.83 6.68
C PRO A 24 -4.63 -49.72 5.99
N SER A 25 -5.45 -49.01 6.77
CA SER A 25 -5.99 -47.71 6.39
C SER A 25 -4.88 -46.66 6.49
N SER A 26 -4.32 -46.27 5.35
CA SER A 26 -3.52 -45.04 5.19
C SER A 26 -4.44 -43.82 5.27
N GLY A 27 -4.85 -43.47 6.48
CA GLY A 27 -5.46 -42.18 6.82
C GLY A 27 -4.40 -41.08 6.88
N ALA A 28 -3.81 -40.74 5.74
CA ALA A 28 -3.20 -39.43 5.51
C ALA A 28 -4.31 -38.56 4.92
N SER A 29 -4.85 -37.58 5.63
CA SER A 29 -4.14 -36.36 5.92
C SER A 29 -4.94 -35.64 7.00
N GLY A 30 -4.33 -35.48 8.17
CA GLY A 30 -4.78 -34.47 9.11
C GLY A 30 -4.72 -33.13 8.38
N THR A 31 -5.87 -32.50 8.20
CA THR A 31 -6.02 -31.09 7.87
C THR A 31 -5.55 -30.29 9.08
N GLY A 32 -4.26 -30.41 9.39
CA GLY A 32 -3.56 -29.68 10.43
C GLY A 32 -3.39 -28.26 9.93
N ALA A 33 -4.31 -27.41 10.38
CA ALA A 33 -4.20 -25.96 10.51
C ALA A 33 -3.06 -25.33 9.71
N ALA A 34 -3.38 -24.75 8.55
CA ALA A 34 -2.50 -23.77 7.92
C ALA A 34 -2.12 -22.71 8.96
N PRO A 35 -0.82 -22.41 9.17
CA PRO A 35 -0.44 -21.37 10.12
C PRO A 35 -1.03 -20.05 9.63
N ILE A 36 -1.80 -19.41 10.53
CA ILE A 36 -2.50 -18.14 10.39
C ILE A 36 -1.47 -17.00 10.33
N ALA A 37 -0.57 -17.04 9.35
CA ALA A 37 0.22 -15.89 8.93
C ALA A 37 -0.53 -15.23 7.76
N THR A 38 -1.67 -14.65 8.16
CA THR A 38 -2.56 -13.67 7.51
C THR A 38 -2.52 -13.62 5.97
N PRO A 39 -3.49 -14.22 5.26
CA PRO A 39 -3.58 -14.12 3.79
C PRO A 39 -3.66 -12.67 3.31
N ALA A 40 -4.30 -11.77 4.07
CA ALA A 40 -4.37 -10.34 3.75
C ALA A 40 -2.98 -9.64 3.79
N PHE A 41 -2.11 -10.01 4.73
CA PHE A 41 -0.76 -9.45 4.78
C PHE A 41 0.09 -9.91 3.59
N ARG A 42 0.01 -11.20 3.23
CA ARG A 42 0.68 -11.72 2.03
C ARG A 42 0.17 -11.06 0.75
N LEU A 43 -1.14 -10.83 0.64
CA LEU A 43 -1.75 -10.11 -0.49
C LEU A 43 -1.32 -8.63 -0.53
N PHE A 44 -1.17 -7.99 0.62
CA PHE A 44 -0.62 -6.65 0.69
C PHE A 44 0.83 -6.62 0.20
N LEU A 45 1.68 -7.54 0.69
CA LEU A 45 3.07 -7.64 0.27
C LEU A 45 3.20 -7.96 -1.22
N SER A 46 2.37 -8.85 -1.78
CA SER A 46 2.40 -9.14 -3.21
C SER A 46 1.99 -7.92 -4.03
N ARG A 47 0.93 -7.20 -3.63
CA ARG A 47 0.52 -5.93 -4.28
C ARG A 47 1.60 -4.86 -4.19
N LEU A 48 2.26 -4.74 -3.03
CA LEU A 48 3.36 -3.81 -2.84
C LEU A 48 4.54 -4.17 -3.75
N SER A 49 4.93 -5.45 -3.75
CA SER A 49 6.01 -5.97 -4.59
C SER A 49 5.72 -5.77 -6.08
N ASP A 50 4.49 -6.05 -6.53
CA ASP A 50 4.05 -5.81 -7.90
C ASP A 50 4.08 -4.32 -8.24
N SER A 51 3.63 -3.45 -7.31
CA SER A 51 3.65 -1.99 -7.50
C SER A 51 5.08 -1.45 -7.62
N VAL A 52 5.97 -1.91 -6.76
CA VAL A 52 7.40 -1.55 -6.80
C VAL A 52 8.03 -2.06 -8.08
N SER A 53 7.79 -3.32 -8.44
CA SER A 53 8.34 -3.93 -9.66
C SER A 53 7.86 -3.21 -10.92
N ARG A 54 6.56 -2.89 -11.01
CA ARG A 54 5.99 -2.08 -12.11
C ARG A 54 6.54 -0.67 -12.15
N SER A 55 6.72 -0.04 -10.99
CA SER A 55 7.36 1.27 -10.92
C SER A 55 8.80 1.17 -11.44
N LEU A 56 9.56 0.16 -11.00
CA LEU A 56 10.96 -0.03 -11.41
C LEU A 56 11.11 -0.47 -12.86
N SER A 57 10.12 -1.15 -13.45
CA SER A 57 10.12 -1.53 -14.87
C SER A 57 9.84 -0.34 -15.78
N ASN A 58 9.10 0.66 -15.29
CA ASN A 58 8.83 1.90 -16.02
C ASN A 58 9.97 2.94 -15.88
N ARG A 59 11.16 2.52 -15.44
CA ARG A 59 12.35 3.39 -15.35
C ARG A 59 12.97 3.55 -16.73
N ARG A 60 13.44 4.77 -17.02
CA ARG A 60 14.28 5.01 -18.20
C ARG A 60 15.68 4.42 -17.97
N PRO A 61 16.39 4.02 -19.03
CA PRO A 61 17.77 3.54 -18.92
C PRO A 61 18.66 4.53 -18.16
N TRP A 62 19.46 4.04 -17.21
CA TRP A 62 20.38 4.90 -16.45
C TRP A 62 21.49 5.50 -17.32
N SER A 63 21.87 4.81 -18.39
CA SER A 63 22.82 5.33 -19.38
C SER A 63 22.31 6.59 -20.04
N GLU A 64 21.01 6.64 -20.34
CA GLU A 64 20.37 7.82 -20.89
C GLU A 64 20.42 8.96 -19.88
N LEU A 65 20.03 8.72 -18.62
CA LEU A 65 20.07 9.72 -17.55
C LEU A 65 21.48 10.35 -17.35
N VAL A 66 22.55 9.57 -17.50
CA VAL A 66 23.93 10.02 -17.26
C VAL A 66 24.66 10.40 -18.56
N ASP A 67 23.96 10.47 -19.70
CA ASP A 67 24.57 10.84 -20.97
C ASP A 67 25.15 12.25 -20.92
N ARG A 68 26.49 12.34 -20.87
CA ARG A 68 27.24 13.60 -20.77
C ARG A 68 27.10 14.48 -22.00
N SER A 69 26.80 13.90 -23.16
CA SER A 69 26.65 14.66 -24.41
C SER A 69 25.38 15.51 -24.42
N ALA A 70 24.38 15.13 -23.62
CA ALA A 70 23.10 15.84 -23.49
C ALA A 70 23.13 17.01 -22.49
N PHE A 71 24.28 17.33 -21.89
CA PHE A 71 24.38 18.43 -20.92
C PHE A 71 24.87 19.72 -21.56
N SER A 72 24.14 20.81 -21.34
CA SER A 72 24.53 22.17 -21.73
C SER A 72 24.12 23.20 -20.67
N ARG A 73 24.83 24.33 -20.64
CA ARG A 73 24.48 25.43 -19.73
C ARG A 73 23.15 26.07 -20.19
N PRO A 74 22.16 26.28 -19.31
CA PRO A 74 20.95 26.99 -19.66
C PRO A 74 21.24 28.47 -19.92
N ASP A 75 20.56 29.05 -20.90
CA ASP A 75 20.78 30.44 -21.34
C ASP A 75 20.14 31.45 -20.38
N SER A 76 19.11 31.03 -19.65
CA SER A 76 18.36 31.86 -18.70
C SER A 76 17.72 31.00 -17.60
N LEU A 77 17.26 31.65 -16.52
CA LEU A 77 16.49 30.96 -15.46
C LEU A 77 15.15 30.42 -15.98
N SER A 78 14.50 31.12 -16.92
CA SER A 78 13.29 30.65 -17.58
C SER A 78 13.54 29.38 -18.38
N ASP A 79 14.64 29.33 -19.14
CA ASP A 79 15.06 28.13 -19.88
C ASP A 79 15.37 26.98 -18.91
N ALA A 80 16.16 27.22 -17.87
CA ALA A 80 16.45 26.23 -16.83
C ALA A 80 15.16 25.65 -16.21
N SER A 81 14.17 26.49 -15.88
CA SER A 81 12.89 26.02 -15.30
C SER A 81 12.08 25.16 -16.28
N LEU A 82 12.11 25.49 -17.57
CA LEU A 82 11.43 24.73 -18.61
C LEU A 82 12.10 23.38 -18.83
N ARG A 83 13.44 23.34 -18.85
CA ARG A 83 14.22 22.10 -18.91
C ARG A 83 13.95 21.21 -17.70
N VAL A 84 13.94 21.76 -16.48
CA VAL A 84 13.60 21.02 -15.26
C VAL A 84 12.22 20.38 -15.38
N ARG A 85 11.21 21.13 -15.83
CA ARG A 85 9.84 20.60 -15.97
C ARG A 85 9.76 19.45 -16.97
N LYS A 86 10.36 19.60 -18.16
CA LYS A 86 10.39 18.56 -19.20
C LYS A 86 11.14 17.30 -18.71
N ASN A 87 12.35 17.49 -18.18
CA ASN A 87 13.17 16.40 -17.67
C ASN A 87 12.54 15.69 -16.46
N PHE A 88 11.84 16.41 -15.58
CA PHE A 88 11.14 15.80 -14.44
C PHE A 88 10.01 14.87 -14.87
N ALA A 89 9.22 15.26 -15.86
CA ALA A 89 8.17 14.39 -16.40
C ALA A 89 8.78 13.14 -17.04
N TYR A 90 9.86 13.32 -17.80
CA TYR A 90 10.50 12.23 -18.55
C TYR A 90 11.24 11.22 -17.66
N PHE A 91 12.06 11.69 -16.72
CA PHE A 91 12.87 10.86 -15.80
C PHE A 91 12.23 10.68 -14.42
N ARG A 92 10.90 10.89 -14.28
CA ARG A 92 10.18 10.90 -13.00
C ARG A 92 10.57 9.73 -12.09
N VAL A 93 10.56 8.51 -12.62
CA VAL A 93 10.84 7.31 -11.83
C VAL A 93 12.31 7.25 -11.42
N ASN A 94 13.24 7.63 -12.31
CA ASN A 94 14.67 7.69 -11.99
C ASN A 94 14.97 8.76 -10.92
N TYR A 95 14.30 9.92 -10.97
CA TYR A 95 14.43 10.97 -9.95
C TYR A 95 13.88 10.56 -8.60
N ILE A 96 12.73 9.89 -8.56
CA ILE A 96 12.19 9.31 -7.32
C ILE A 96 13.17 8.27 -6.77
N ALA A 97 13.75 7.42 -7.62
CA ALA A 97 14.75 6.43 -7.22
C ALA A 97 16.02 7.08 -6.66
N LEU A 98 16.53 8.15 -7.29
CA LEU A 98 17.67 8.92 -6.79
C LEU A 98 17.36 9.58 -5.44
N LEU A 99 16.20 10.22 -5.31
CA LEU A 99 15.78 10.85 -4.06
C LEU A 99 15.64 9.82 -2.94
N ALA A 100 15.04 8.66 -3.23
CA ALA A 100 14.94 7.56 -2.29
C ALA A 100 16.32 7.02 -1.89
N ALA A 101 17.27 6.94 -2.83
CA ALA A 101 18.64 6.53 -2.55
C ALA A 101 19.37 7.53 -1.63
N VAL A 102 19.26 8.83 -1.90
CA VAL A 102 19.83 9.89 -1.04
C VAL A 102 19.24 9.80 0.37
N LEU A 103 17.93 9.61 0.48
CA LEU A 103 17.25 9.45 1.77
C LEU A 103 17.75 8.20 2.50
N ALA A 104 17.81 7.06 1.81
CA ALA A 104 18.28 5.80 2.39
C ALA A 104 19.73 5.90 2.87
N LEU A 105 20.63 6.48 2.07
CA LEU A 105 22.03 6.70 2.45
C LEU A 105 22.17 7.66 3.64
N SER A 106 21.35 8.72 3.69
CA SER A 106 21.30 9.65 4.82
C SER A 106 20.90 8.93 6.11
N LEU A 107 19.85 8.11 6.07
CA LEU A 107 19.42 7.30 7.21
C LEU A 107 20.49 6.26 7.60
N LEU A 108 21.07 5.57 6.63
CA LEU A 108 22.10 4.55 6.85
C LEU A 108 23.37 5.12 7.49
N SER A 109 23.67 6.38 7.23
CA SER A 109 24.77 7.11 7.86
C SER A 109 24.51 7.44 9.34
N HIS A 110 23.28 7.25 9.84
CA HIS A 110 22.86 7.53 11.21
C HIS A 110 22.34 6.25 11.90
N PRO A 111 23.22 5.29 12.25
CA PRO A 111 22.83 3.97 12.73
C PRO A 111 22.03 4.01 14.04
N PHE A 112 22.31 4.97 14.94
CA PHE A 112 21.52 5.15 16.17
C PHE A 112 20.07 5.56 15.86
N SER A 113 19.90 6.53 14.96
CA SER A 113 18.58 6.97 14.51
C SER A 113 17.79 5.83 13.86
N LEU A 114 18.46 5.01 13.05
CA LEU A 114 17.87 3.82 12.45
C LEU A 114 17.46 2.79 13.49
N LEU A 115 18.30 2.53 14.49
CA LEU A 115 18.00 1.56 15.54
C LEU A 115 16.77 1.95 16.35
N VAL A 116 16.65 3.23 16.73
CA VAL A 116 15.49 3.72 17.47
C VAL A 116 14.22 3.70 16.60
N LEU A 117 14.31 4.09 15.32
CA LEU A 117 13.18 4.04 14.40
C LEU A 117 12.73 2.59 14.13
N PHE A 118 13.67 1.67 14.01
CA PHE A 118 13.39 0.25 13.86
C PHE A 118 12.72 -0.33 15.11
N GLY A 119 13.19 0.03 16.31
CA GLY A 119 12.54 -0.34 17.56
C GLY A 119 11.11 0.19 17.67
N LEU A 120 10.88 1.43 17.26
CA LEU A 120 9.54 2.03 17.20
C LEU A 120 8.64 1.28 16.22
N LEU A 121 9.12 1.00 15.00
CA LEU A 121 8.39 0.23 14.01
C LEU A 121 8.08 -1.19 14.51
N ALA A 122 9.05 -1.85 15.16
CA ALA A 122 8.86 -3.16 15.76
C ALA A 122 7.77 -3.13 16.84
N ALA A 123 7.71 -2.08 17.67
CA ALA A 123 6.64 -1.90 18.65
C ALA A 123 5.25 -1.77 17.99
N TRP A 124 5.13 -0.97 16.94
CA TRP A 124 3.89 -0.86 16.14
C TRP A 124 3.47 -2.21 15.55
N CYS A 125 4.39 -2.89 14.87
CA CYS A 125 4.13 -4.19 14.26
C CYS A 125 3.77 -5.25 15.31
N PHE A 126 4.51 -5.30 16.42
CA PHE A 126 4.23 -6.25 17.48
C PHE A 126 2.84 -6.03 18.07
N LEU A 127 2.46 -4.79 18.38
CA LEU A 127 1.20 -4.48 19.04
C LEU A 127 -0.03 -4.61 18.14
N TYR A 128 0.10 -4.39 16.83
CA TYR A 128 -1.06 -4.31 15.91
C TYR A 128 -1.05 -5.31 14.75
N LEU A 129 0.09 -5.91 14.41
CA LEU A 129 0.16 -6.94 13.36
C LEU A 129 0.33 -8.35 13.93
N PHE A 130 1.16 -8.50 14.98
CA PHE A 130 1.50 -9.83 15.52
C PHE A 130 0.71 -10.19 16.77
N ARG A 131 0.29 -9.20 17.57
CA ARG A 131 -0.51 -9.42 18.77
C ARG A 131 -2.01 -9.58 18.41
N PRO A 132 -2.66 -10.67 18.84
CA PRO A 132 -4.12 -10.80 18.77
C PRO A 132 -4.82 -9.67 19.52
N ALA A 133 -5.97 -9.22 19.03
CA ALA A 133 -6.73 -8.13 19.65
C ALA A 133 -7.15 -8.44 21.10
N ASP A 134 -7.49 -9.70 21.37
CA ASP A 134 -7.82 -10.22 22.70
C ASP A 134 -6.77 -11.26 23.14
N PRO A 135 -6.28 -11.24 24.39
CA PRO A 135 -6.65 -10.38 25.53
C PRO A 135 -5.93 -9.00 25.54
N PRO A 136 -6.41 -8.01 26.33
CA PRO A 136 -5.84 -6.65 26.42
C PRO A 136 -4.37 -6.64 26.89
N LEU A 137 -3.66 -5.54 26.62
CA LEU A 137 -2.21 -5.47 26.87
C LEU A 137 -1.99 -5.41 28.38
N VAL A 138 -1.25 -6.38 28.93
CA VAL A 138 -0.92 -6.39 30.35
C VAL A 138 0.56 -6.07 30.52
N LEU A 139 0.86 -4.95 31.17
CA LEU A 139 2.22 -4.57 31.54
C LEU A 139 2.29 -4.43 33.07
N PHE A 140 3.31 -5.03 33.69
CA PHE A 140 3.53 -4.96 35.14
C PHE A 140 2.29 -5.33 35.99
N GLY A 141 1.48 -6.27 35.50
CA GLY A 141 0.24 -6.70 36.17
C GLY A 141 -0.96 -5.76 36.01
N ARG A 142 -0.83 -4.66 35.25
CA ARG A 142 -1.94 -3.74 34.92
C ARG A 142 -2.42 -3.96 33.48
N THR A 143 -3.73 -4.05 33.30
CA THR A 143 -4.38 -4.06 31.98
C THR A 143 -4.44 -2.64 31.42
N PHE A 144 -4.02 -2.48 30.17
CA PHE A 144 -4.13 -1.24 29.40
C PHE A 144 -5.21 -1.42 28.34
N SER A 145 -6.07 -0.41 28.23
CA SER A 145 -7.05 -0.32 27.15
C SER A 145 -6.35 -0.02 25.82
N ASP A 146 -7.03 -0.30 24.71
CA ASP A 146 -6.50 -0.04 23.37
C ASP A 146 -6.22 1.45 23.14
N ARG A 147 -7.04 2.33 23.72
CA ARG A 147 -6.84 3.79 23.63
C ARG A 147 -5.61 4.25 24.40
N GLU A 148 -5.37 3.70 25.59
CA GLU A 148 -4.15 3.98 26.36
C GLU A 148 -2.91 3.46 25.63
N THR A 149 -2.98 2.25 25.07
CA THR A 149 -1.88 1.66 24.30
C THR A 149 -1.57 2.49 23.06
N LEU A 150 -2.59 2.87 22.30
CA LEU A 150 -2.44 3.72 21.11
C LEU A 150 -1.89 5.09 21.50
N GLY A 151 -2.46 5.73 22.53
CA GLY A 151 -2.01 7.02 23.03
C GLY A 151 -0.55 6.99 23.47
N ALA A 152 -0.15 5.98 24.24
CA ALA A 152 1.23 5.78 24.66
C ALA A 152 2.16 5.55 23.46
N LEU A 153 1.74 4.77 22.46
CA LEU A 153 2.55 4.49 21.28
C LEU A 153 2.70 5.72 20.36
N VAL A 154 1.66 6.55 20.25
CA VAL A 154 1.71 7.84 19.56
C VAL A 154 2.65 8.80 20.31
N LEU A 155 2.52 8.94 21.63
CA LEU A 155 3.41 9.76 22.44
C LEU A 155 4.87 9.30 22.35
N LEU A 156 5.10 7.98 22.38
CA LEU A 156 6.41 7.40 22.16
C LEU A 156 6.94 7.73 20.77
N SER A 157 6.10 7.67 19.74
CA SER A 157 6.49 8.03 18.37
C SER A 157 6.93 9.49 18.28
N VAL A 158 6.15 10.39 18.87
CA VAL A 158 6.48 11.83 18.95
C VAL A 158 7.81 12.03 19.68
N PHE A 159 7.97 11.43 20.87
CA PHE A 159 9.21 11.50 21.65
C PHE A 159 10.42 11.00 20.85
N VAL A 160 10.31 9.85 20.18
CA VAL A 160 11.36 9.27 19.34
C VAL A 160 11.74 10.23 18.21
N ILE A 161 10.77 10.82 17.52
CA ILE A 161 11.03 11.76 16.41
C ILE A 161 11.82 12.98 16.90
N PHE A 162 11.47 13.53 18.07
CA PHE A 162 12.21 14.63 18.68
C PHE A 162 13.60 14.22 19.17
N LEU A 163 13.73 13.02 19.74
CA LEU A 163 15.00 12.50 20.26
C LEU A 163 16.03 12.22 19.16
N THR A 164 15.59 11.69 18.02
CA THR A 164 16.49 11.16 16.98
C THR A 164 16.86 12.17 15.90
N SER A 165 16.34 13.41 15.96
CA SER A 165 16.56 14.44 14.92
C SER A 165 16.24 13.95 13.49
N VAL A 166 15.47 12.86 13.36
CA VAL A 166 15.10 12.24 12.06
C VAL A 166 14.45 13.27 11.16
N GLY A 167 13.63 14.17 11.72
CA GLY A 167 13.01 15.26 10.96
C GLY A 167 14.03 16.08 10.19
N SER A 168 15.11 16.54 10.86
CA SER A 168 16.18 17.30 10.19
C SER A 168 16.94 16.48 9.16
N LEU A 169 17.13 15.17 9.40
CA LEU A 169 17.75 14.28 8.42
C LEU A 169 16.90 14.13 7.16
N LEU A 170 15.59 13.92 7.32
CA LEU A 170 14.66 13.83 6.20
C LEU A 170 14.61 15.13 5.39
N ILE A 171 14.55 16.29 6.07
CA ILE A 171 14.50 17.61 5.42
C ILE A 171 15.80 17.90 4.67
N SER A 172 16.96 17.68 5.30
CA SER A 172 18.26 17.92 4.68
C SER A 172 18.50 16.98 3.49
N ALA A 173 18.20 15.69 3.63
CA ALA A 173 18.30 14.73 2.53
C ALA A 173 17.35 15.07 1.37
N LEU A 174 16.12 15.52 1.68
CA LEU A 174 15.17 15.98 0.67
C LEU A 174 15.69 17.22 -0.07
N MET A 175 16.23 18.21 0.65
CA MET A 175 16.83 19.40 0.04
C MET A 175 18.00 19.06 -0.88
N VAL A 176 18.90 18.18 -0.43
CA VAL A 176 20.02 17.70 -1.24
C VAL A 176 19.51 16.95 -2.48
N GLY A 177 18.56 16.04 -2.32
CA GLY A 177 18.00 15.27 -3.43
C GLY A 177 17.27 16.15 -4.45
N VAL A 178 16.46 17.11 -3.99
CA VAL A 178 15.81 18.10 -4.86
C VAL A 178 16.85 18.94 -5.58
N ALA A 179 17.90 19.41 -4.91
CA ALA A 179 18.98 20.16 -5.54
C ALA A 179 19.67 19.36 -6.66
N ILE A 180 19.95 18.06 -6.43
CA ILE A 180 20.52 17.17 -7.45
C ILE A 180 19.59 17.04 -8.66
N VAL A 181 18.30 16.79 -8.41
CA VAL A 181 17.29 16.63 -9.47
C VAL A 181 17.12 17.93 -10.27
N CYS A 182 17.04 19.07 -9.59
CA CYS A 182 16.93 20.38 -10.23
C CYS A 182 18.19 20.72 -11.02
N ALA A 183 19.38 20.47 -10.49
CA ALA A 183 20.64 20.68 -11.21
C ALA A 183 20.67 19.81 -12.47
N HIS A 184 20.45 18.50 -12.33
CA HIS A 184 20.40 17.59 -13.47
C HIS A 184 19.36 18.05 -14.51
N GLY A 185 18.13 18.35 -14.08
CA GLY A 185 17.04 18.77 -14.96
C GLY A 185 17.28 20.11 -15.65
N ALA A 186 18.02 21.03 -15.04
CA ALA A 186 18.35 22.33 -15.61
C ALA A 186 19.47 22.26 -16.65
N PHE A 187 20.48 21.43 -16.41
CA PHE A 187 21.64 21.30 -17.30
C PHE A 187 21.44 20.28 -18.42
N ARG A 188 20.47 19.37 -18.31
CA ARG A 188 20.18 18.42 -19.39
C ARG A 188 19.28 19.04 -20.46
N VAL A 189 19.71 19.00 -21.72
CA VAL A 189 18.91 19.39 -22.89
C VAL A 189 17.80 18.36 -23.10
N PRO A 190 16.51 18.77 -23.08
CA PRO A 190 15.42 17.88 -23.46
C PRO A 190 15.51 17.57 -24.96
N GLU A 191 15.47 16.30 -25.35
CA GLU A 191 15.44 15.90 -26.75
C GLU A 191 14.09 16.30 -27.37
N ASP A 192 14.03 17.04 -28.49
CA ASP A 192 12.76 17.48 -29.07
C ASP A 192 11.90 16.36 -29.73
N LEU A 193 12.12 15.10 -29.37
CA LEU A 193 11.26 13.95 -29.69
C LEU A 193 10.02 13.89 -28.79
N PHE A 194 9.47 15.04 -28.39
CA PHE A 194 8.36 15.17 -27.44
C PHE A 194 7.09 15.77 -28.07
N LEU A 195 6.98 15.77 -29.39
CA LEU A 195 5.74 16.18 -30.08
C LEU A 195 4.70 15.05 -30.20
N ASP A 196 5.09 13.78 -30.04
CA ASP A 196 4.17 12.64 -30.24
C ASP A 196 3.65 11.99 -28.95
N ASP A 197 4.27 12.26 -27.80
CA ASP A 197 3.85 11.68 -26.49
C ASP A 197 3.19 12.70 -25.55
N GLN A 198 2.92 13.92 -26.02
CA GLN A 198 2.10 14.87 -25.29
C GLN A 198 0.61 14.56 -25.47
N GLU A 199 0.16 13.45 -24.90
CA GLU A 199 -1.22 13.35 -24.43
C GLU A 199 -1.37 14.40 -23.32
N PRO A 200 -2.14 15.48 -23.53
CA PRO A 200 -2.30 16.52 -22.54
C PRO A 200 -3.26 16.04 -21.45
N GLY A 201 -2.84 15.10 -20.59
CA GLY A 201 -3.82 14.51 -19.67
C GLY A 201 -3.40 13.51 -18.59
N GLY A 202 -2.14 13.14 -18.42
CA GLY A 202 -1.75 11.95 -17.63
C GLY A 202 -2.03 11.94 -16.11
N ALA A 203 -2.55 13.00 -15.50
CA ALA A 203 -2.97 12.97 -14.08
C ALA A 203 -4.17 13.88 -13.80
N ALA A 204 -4.20 15.09 -14.38
CA ALA A 204 -5.32 16.01 -14.21
C ALA A 204 -6.52 15.68 -15.12
N ALA A 205 -6.28 15.23 -16.37
CA ALA A 205 -7.39 14.88 -17.27
C ALA A 205 -8.07 13.55 -16.88
N GLY A 206 -7.34 12.61 -16.26
CA GLY A 206 -7.97 11.41 -15.68
C GLY A 206 -8.94 11.73 -14.55
N LEU A 207 -8.59 12.69 -13.70
CA LEU A 207 -9.48 13.15 -12.61
C LEU A 207 -10.67 13.96 -13.13
N LEU A 208 -10.45 14.79 -14.17
CA LEU A 208 -11.51 15.60 -14.80
C LEU A 208 -12.43 14.78 -15.72
N SER A 209 -11.93 13.72 -16.35
CA SER A 209 -12.74 12.76 -17.13
C SER A 209 -13.65 11.93 -16.22
N PHE A 210 -13.16 11.53 -15.05
CA PHE A 210 -13.97 10.85 -14.03
C PHE A 210 -15.08 11.76 -13.48
N LEU A 211 -14.82 13.06 -13.30
CA LEU A 211 -15.84 14.02 -12.85
C LEU A 211 -16.83 14.41 -13.95
N GLY A 212 -16.36 14.55 -15.19
CA GLY A 212 -17.18 14.91 -16.36
C GLY A 212 -18.12 13.80 -16.84
N GLY A 213 -17.76 12.53 -16.66
CA GLY A 213 -18.62 11.39 -17.02
C GLY A 213 -19.90 11.27 -16.15
N THR A 214 -19.86 11.79 -14.93
CA THR A 214 -21.03 11.81 -14.03
C THR A 214 -22.02 12.93 -14.35
N ALA A 215 -21.57 14.01 -15.01
CA ALA A 215 -22.45 15.11 -15.41
C ALA A 215 -23.29 14.75 -16.66
N SER A 216 -22.73 14.04 -17.63
CA SER A 216 -23.47 13.63 -18.85
C SER A 216 -24.59 12.61 -18.58
N SER A 217 -24.47 11.79 -17.53
CA SER A 217 -25.49 10.81 -17.15
C SER A 217 -26.67 11.43 -16.39
N ALA A 218 -26.49 12.62 -15.78
CA ALA A 218 -27.57 13.35 -15.12
C ALA A 218 -28.43 14.17 -16.11
N THR A 219 -27.89 14.59 -17.25
CA THR A 219 -28.63 15.37 -18.27
C THR A 219 -29.43 14.50 -19.26
N ALA A 220 -29.17 13.19 -19.33
CA ALA A 220 -29.94 12.28 -20.20
C ALA A 220 -31.26 11.78 -19.58
N ALA A 221 -31.53 12.06 -18.30
CA ALA A 221 -32.74 11.63 -17.61
C ALA A 221 -33.87 12.68 -17.56
N ALA A 222 -33.67 13.89 -18.10
CA ALA A 222 -34.69 14.92 -18.21
C ALA A 222 -35.23 14.97 -19.66
N GLY A 223 -36.20 14.09 -19.96
CA GLY A 223 -36.96 14.16 -21.21
C GLY A 223 -37.75 15.47 -21.36
N PRO A 224 -38.14 15.86 -22.59
CA PRO A 224 -38.81 17.14 -22.83
C PRO A 224 -40.26 17.07 -22.31
N ALA A 225 -40.56 17.86 -21.28
CA ALA A 225 -41.94 18.09 -20.85
C ALA A 225 -42.64 19.05 -21.82
N VAL A 226 -43.65 18.54 -22.50
CA VAL A 226 -44.57 19.28 -23.37
C VAL A 226 -45.37 20.27 -22.51
N ALA A 227 -45.18 21.57 -22.71
CA ALA A 227 -46.00 22.61 -22.11
C ALA A 227 -46.97 23.17 -23.17
N ALA A 228 -48.23 22.76 -23.05
CA ALA A 228 -49.35 23.37 -23.76
C ALA A 228 -49.59 24.80 -23.26
N VAL A 229 -49.65 25.77 -24.17
CA VAL A 229 -50.15 27.11 -23.88
C VAL A 229 -51.31 27.39 -24.84
N ALA A 230 -52.51 27.35 -24.26
CA ALA A 230 -53.72 27.92 -24.84
C ALA A 230 -53.94 29.31 -24.22
N ALA A 231 -54.06 30.35 -25.05
CA ALA A 231 -54.86 31.53 -24.70
C ALA A 231 -55.19 32.35 -25.97
N ARG A 232 -56.51 32.46 -26.21
CA ARG A 232 -57.23 33.46 -27.01
C ARG A 232 -56.64 34.88 -26.92
N VAL A 233 -56.64 35.62 -28.03
CA VAL A 233 -57.65 36.64 -28.42
C VAL A 233 -57.71 36.68 -29.95
#